data_AF-A0A3C1KW52-F1
#
_entry.id   AF-A0A3C1KW52-F1
#
_cell.length_a   1.000
_cell.length_b   1.000
_cell.length_c   1.000
_cell.angle_alpha   90.00
_cell.angle_beta   90.00
_cell.angle_gamma   90.00
#
_symmetry.space_group_name_H-M   'P 1'
#
loop_
_entity.id
_entity.type
_entity.pdbx_description
1 polymer ?
#
loop_
_entity_poly.entity_id
_entity_poly.type
_entity_poly.pdbx_seq_one_letter_code
_entity_poly.pdbx_strand_id
1 'polypeptide(L)' 'MSEAPHQRSKREIFEALMQQGVTALHFDPRQLAVRVPKHLRAQPWLVLNYSFRYRLEDLLGDDRGVGAALSF' A
#
# COMPACT_ATOMS: atom_id res chain seq x y z
N MET A 1 35.09 -8.24 -3.92
CA MET A 1 33.77 -8.76 -3.52
C MET A 1 32.77 -7.66 -3.82
N SER A 2 32.00 -7.76 -4.91
CA SER A 2 30.94 -6.78 -5.19
C SER A 2 29.75 -7.11 -4.31
N GLU A 3 29.38 -6.20 -3.41
CA GLU A 3 28.07 -6.24 -2.75
C GLU A 3 27.00 -6.15 -3.85
N ALA A 4 26.05 -7.09 -3.82
CA ALA A 4 24.85 -6.98 -4.63
C ALA A 4 24.15 -5.66 -4.27
N PRO A 5 23.66 -4.87 -5.24
CA PRO A 5 22.95 -3.64 -4.92
C PRO A 5 21.80 -3.98 -3.98
N HIS A 6 21.78 -3.34 -2.80
CA HIS A 6 20.69 -3.51 -1.83
C HIS A 6 19.38 -3.18 -2.55
N GLN A 7 18.63 -4.22 -2.92
CA GLN A 7 17.35 -4.06 -3.57
C GLN A 7 16.44 -3.40 -2.54
N ARG A 8 16.04 -2.15 -2.80
CA ARG A 8 15.15 -1.40 -1.91
C ARG A 8 13.94 -2.27 -1.57
N SER A 9 13.62 -2.32 -0.29
CA SER A 9 12.41 -2.97 0.21
C SER A 9 11.17 -2.30 -0.41
N LYS A 10 10.07 -3.05 -0.50
CA LYS A 10 8.77 -2.51 -0.95
C LYS A 10 8.32 -1.31 -0.12
N ARG A 11 8.69 -1.28 1.17
CA ARG A 11 8.43 -0.19 2.10
C ARG A 11 9.18 1.08 1.69
N GLU A 12 10.49 1.01 1.48
CA GLU A 12 11.30 2.16 1.06
C GLU A 12 10.84 2.72 -0.29
N ILE A 13 10.42 1.83 -1.21
CA ILE A 13 9.82 2.24 -2.48
C ILE A 13 8.50 2.98 -2.25
N PHE A 14 7.62 2.44 -1.40
CA PHE A 14 6.34 3.06 -1.07
C PHE A 14 6.53 4.43 -0.42
N GLU A 15 7.42 4.56 0.57
CA GLU A 15 7.74 5.82 1.24
C GLU A 15 8.32 6.86 0.26
N ALA A 16 9.22 6.45 -0.63
CA ALA A 16 9.78 7.33 -1.65
C ALA A 16 8.72 7.81 -2.66
N LEU A 17 7.79 6.94 -3.07
CA LEU A 17 6.68 7.30 -3.97
C LEU A 17 5.66 8.20 -3.27
N MET A 18 5.40 7.98 -1.97
CA MET A 18 4.57 8.87 -1.17
C MET A 18 5.14 10.28 -1.16
N GLN A 19 6.46 10.44 -0.98
CA GLN A 19 7.15 11.75 -1.04
C GLN A 19 6.97 12.47 -2.40
N GLN A 20 6.73 11.74 -3.49
CA GLN A 20 6.48 12.31 -4.82
C GLN A 20 5.02 12.75 -5.04
N GLY A 21 4.13 12.46 -4.08
CA GLY A 21 2.79 13.06 -3.99
C GLY A 21 1.64 12.10 -4.31
N VAL A 22 1.86 11.02 -5.05
CA VAL A 22 0.85 9.98 -5.34
C VAL A 22 1.53 8.63 -5.49
N THR A 23 1.01 7.60 -4.84
CA THR A 23 1.38 6.20 -5.08
C THR A 23 0.14 5.32 -5.12
N ALA A 24 0.17 4.28 -5.96
CA ALA A 24 -0.92 3.33 -6.10
C ALA A 24 -0.45 1.94 -5.63
N LEU A 25 -1.24 1.33 -4.74
CA LEU A 25 -0.98 -0.03 -4.26
C LEU A 25 -2.01 -0.98 -4.86
N HIS A 26 -1.51 -1.93 -5.66
CA HIS A 26 -2.30 -3.00 -6.23
C HIS A 26 -2.23 -4.24 -5.32
N PHE A 27 -3.36 -4.85 -5.03
CA PHE A 27 -3.42 -6.01 -4.15
C PHE A 27 -4.63 -6.90 -4.48
N ASP A 28 -4.51 -8.18 -4.13
CA ASP A 28 -5.57 -9.16 -4.29
C ASP A 28 -6.45 -9.16 -3.03
N PRO A 29 -7.73 -8.72 -3.12
CA PRO A 29 -8.61 -8.67 -1.96
C PRO A 29 -9.02 -10.05 -1.46
N ARG A 30 -8.72 -11.15 -2.17
CA ARG A 30 -9.08 -12.52 -1.77
C ARG A 30 -8.07 -13.13 -0.80
N GLN A 31 -6.89 -12.54 -0.64
CA GLN A 31 -5.89 -13.03 0.31
C GLN A 31 -6.39 -12.92 1.76
N LEU A 32 -6.17 -13.96 2.57
CA LEU A 32 -6.65 -14.02 3.96
C LEU A 32 -6.14 -12.86 4.82
N ALA A 33 -4.89 -12.43 4.59
CA ALA A 33 -4.27 -11.31 5.30
C ALA A 33 -4.85 -9.93 4.93
N VAL A 34 -5.53 -9.82 3.78
CA VAL A 34 -6.12 -8.56 3.32
C VAL A 34 -7.49 -8.37 3.95
N ARG A 35 -7.70 -7.22 4.61
CA ARG A 35 -9.00 -6.84 5.19
C ARG A 35 -9.62 -5.74 4.34
N VAL A 36 -10.77 -6.03 3.74
CA VAL A 36 -11.57 -5.10 2.93
C VAL A 36 -13.06 -5.27 3.24
N PRO A 37 -13.91 -4.27 2.95
CA PRO A 37 -15.36 -4.41 2.97
C PRO A 37 -15.84 -5.65 2.21
N LYS A 38 -16.87 -6.34 2.73
CA LYS A 38 -17.34 -7.63 2.19
C LYS A 38 -17.67 -7.58 0.69
N HIS A 39 -18.23 -6.48 0.22
CA HIS A 39 -18.60 -6.31 -1.18
C HIS A 39 -17.39 -6.20 -2.15
N LEU A 40 -16.20 -5.89 -1.63
CA LEU A 40 -14.96 -5.81 -2.42
C LEU A 40 -14.16 -7.12 -2.44
N ARG A 41 -14.49 -8.10 -1.58
CA ARG A 41 -13.76 -9.39 -1.49
C ARG A 41 -13.79 -10.21 -2.79
N ALA A 42 -14.82 -10.05 -3.60
CA ALA A 42 -14.99 -10.80 -4.85
C ALA A 42 -14.24 -10.19 -6.05
N GLN A 43 -13.64 -9.01 -5.89
CA GLN A 43 -12.95 -8.33 -6.99
C GLN A 43 -11.63 -9.04 -7.33
N PRO A 44 -11.21 -9.08 -8.61
CA PRO A 44 -10.00 -9.77 -9.02
C PRO A 44 -8.73 -9.06 -8.53
N TRP A 45 -8.78 -7.74 -8.42
CA TRP A 45 -7.77 -6.89 -7.79
C TRP A 45 -8.42 -5.60 -7.30
N LEU A 46 -7.78 -4.95 -6.35
CA LEU A 46 -8.10 -3.58 -5.93
C LEU A 46 -6.87 -2.69 -6.09
N VAL A 47 -7.14 -1.40 -6.25
CA VAL A 47 -6.12 -0.36 -6.29
C VAL A 47 -6.45 0.66 -5.21
N LEU A 48 -5.50 0.91 -4.32
CA LEU A 48 -5.58 2.00 -3.35
C LEU A 48 -4.61 3.11 -3.75
N ASN A 49 -5.17 4.29 -3.99
CA ASN A 49 -4.39 5.49 -4.26
C ASN A 49 -4.11 6.20 -2.94
N TYR A 50 -2.83 6.26 -2.58
CA TYR A 50 -2.35 7.06 -1.47
C TYR A 50 -1.78 8.37 -2.04
N SER A 51 -2.24 9.49 -1.49
CA SER A 51 -1.73 10.81 -1.83
C SER A 51 -1.76 11.68 -0.59
N PHE A 52 -0.76 12.54 -0.42
CA PHE A 52 -0.81 13.59 0.60
C PHE A 52 -2.05 14.49 0.45
N ARG A 53 -2.66 14.57 -0.74
CA ARG A 53 -3.92 15.28 -0.95
C ARG A 53 -5.10 14.67 -0.20
N TYR A 54 -5.08 13.36 0.05
CA TYR A 54 -6.16 12.66 0.74
C TYR A 54 -6.10 12.76 2.26
N ARG A 55 -5.01 13.31 2.82
CA ARG A 55 -4.80 13.50 4.28
C ARG A 55 -5.22 12.25 5.08
N LEU A 56 -4.68 11.09 4.70
CA LEU A 56 -4.90 9.83 5.41
C LEU A 56 -4.08 9.87 6.72
N GLU A 57 -4.61 10.55 7.73
CA GLU A 57 -3.97 10.79 9.03
C GLU A 57 -3.67 9.49 9.78
N ASP A 58 -4.35 8.40 9.43
CA ASP A 58 -4.21 7.07 10.01
C ASP A 58 -3.44 6.10 9.10
N LEU A 59 -2.70 6.59 8.10
CA LEU A 59 -1.85 5.75 7.28
C LEU A 59 -0.76 5.09 8.14
N LEU A 60 -0.88 3.77 8.29
CA LEU A 60 0.10 2.92 8.93
C LEU A 60 0.84 2.13 7.86
N GLY A 61 2.16 2.23 7.84
CA GLY A 61 3.04 1.40 7.02
C GLY A 61 4.14 0.82 7.89
N ASP A 62 4.13 -0.50 8.08
CA ASP A 62 5.17 -1.23 8.80
C ASP A 62 5.57 -2.49 8.05
N ASP A 63 6.43 -3.31 8.67
CA ASP A 63 6.95 -4.53 8.07
C ASP A 63 5.86 -5.62 7.90
N ARG A 64 4.67 -5.44 8.48
CA ARG A 64 3.51 -6.33 8.36
C ARG A 64 2.55 -5.89 7.27
N GLY A 65 2.59 -4.61 6.85
CA GLY A 65 1.83 -4.13 5.70
C GLY A 65 1.50 -2.64 5.74
N VAL A 66 0.55 -2.26 4.88
CA VAL A 66 0.02 -0.90 4.78
C VAL A 66 -1.47 -0.93 5.11
N GLY A 67 -1.94 0.02 5.93
CA GLY A 67 -3.34 0.19 6.28
C GLY A 67 -3.71 1.67 6.38
N ALA A 68 -4.93 2.00 6.00
CA ALA A 68 -5.56 3.31 6.22
C ALA A 68 -7.08 3.12 6.24
N ALA A 69 -7.80 3.94 7.00
CA ALA A 69 -9.25 4.04 6.90
C ALA A 69 -9.59 4.84 5.65
N LEU A 70 -10.47 4.28 4.84
CA LEU A 70 -10.97 4.93 3.64
C LEU A 70 -12.47 5.09 3.78
N SER A 71 -12.95 6.29 3.47
CA SER A 71 -14.38 6.55 3.32
C SER A 71 -14.75 6.29 1.86
N PHE A 72 -15.82 5.51 1.65
CA PHE A 72 -16.34 5.13 0.34
C PHE A 72 -17.71 5.74 0.13
#